data_AF-A0A967XFW9-F1
#
_entry.id   AF-A0A967XFW9-F1
#
_cell.length_a   1.000
_cell.length_b   1.000
_cell.length_c   1.000
_cell.angle_alpha   90.00
_cell.angle_beta   90.00
_cell.angle_gamma   90.00
#
_symmetry.space_group_name_H-M   'P 1'
#
loop_
_entity.id
_entity.type
_entity.pdbx_description
1 polymer ?
#
loop_
_entity_poly.entity_id
_entity_poly.type
_entity_poly.pdbx_seq_one_letter_code
_entity_poly.pdbx_strand_id
1 'polypeptide(L)'
;MREWCSRYPEIAQAHRDSFGRPPQHSYFYPQEEYDGVILDALADQRRRGLGDVEVHLHHDRDTAERLRDKLLDYTQTLSDQHGLLRRDPSTGQVLYAFIHGNWALDNSRPDGRWCGVDNELQVLVDTGCRVDMTMPSAPSDTQTSIVNSIYFARGCPGQAKSHDQGRLVRVGEWARENELLLVQGPLTLDWQRRKAGVLPRVETGELSADNPPRQ
;
A
#
# COMPACT_ATOMS: atom_id res chain seq x y z
N MET A 1 -10.83 -12.02 -12.74
CA MET A 1 -10.98 -10.68 -13.33
C MET A 1 -12.37 -10.40 -13.91
N ARG A 2 -12.84 -11.11 -14.96
CA ARG A 2 -14.17 -10.84 -15.57
C ARG A 2 -15.33 -10.82 -14.57
N GLU A 3 -15.40 -11.83 -13.69
CA GLU A 3 -16.44 -11.91 -12.67
C GLU A 3 -16.38 -10.74 -11.67
N TRP A 4 -15.18 -10.31 -11.29
CA TRP A 4 -15.00 -9.16 -10.41
C TRP A 4 -15.55 -7.88 -11.06
N CYS A 5 -15.15 -7.60 -12.32
CA CYS A 5 -15.61 -6.41 -13.04
C CYS A 5 -17.11 -6.38 -13.33
N SER A 6 -17.78 -7.53 -13.35
CA SER A 6 -19.24 -7.60 -13.50
C SER A 6 -19.96 -7.50 -12.16
N ARG A 7 -19.52 -8.23 -11.13
CA ARG A 7 -20.26 -8.36 -9.85
C ARG A 7 -19.96 -7.23 -8.87
N TYR A 8 -18.74 -6.72 -8.82
CA TYR A 8 -18.38 -5.66 -7.87
C TYR A 8 -19.23 -4.39 -8.05
N PRO A 9 -19.49 -3.89 -9.28
CA PRO A 9 -20.41 -2.77 -9.48
C PRO A 9 -21.82 -3.02 -8.90
N GLU A 10 -22.38 -4.21 -9.05
CA GLU A 10 -23.71 -4.56 -8.54
C GLU A 10 -23.73 -4.48 -7.00
N ILE A 11 -22.70 -5.03 -6.36
CA ILE A 11 -22.52 -4.97 -4.90
C ILE A 11 -22.36 -3.52 -4.44
N ALA A 12 -21.43 -2.78 -5.06
CA ALA A 12 -21.12 -1.41 -4.65
C ALA A 12 -22.33 -0.47 -4.83
N GLN A 13 -23.12 -0.66 -5.89
CA GLN A 13 -24.29 0.19 -6.15
C GLN A 13 -25.42 0.04 -5.13
N ALA A 14 -25.45 -1.03 -4.34
CA ALA A 14 -26.41 -1.21 -3.26
C ALA A 14 -26.13 -0.33 -2.03
N HIS A 15 -24.96 0.33 -1.97
CA HIS A 15 -24.51 1.09 -0.81
C HIS A 15 -24.09 2.52 -1.20
N ARG A 16 -24.18 3.46 -0.27
CA ARG A 16 -23.71 4.84 -0.43
C ARG A 16 -23.13 5.36 0.87
N ASP A 17 -22.03 6.11 0.78
CA ASP A 17 -21.48 6.88 1.89
C ASP A 17 -22.28 8.18 2.12
N SER A 18 -21.87 8.97 3.12
CA SER A 18 -22.51 10.27 3.44
C SER A 18 -22.39 11.33 2.35
N PHE A 19 -21.54 11.10 1.34
CA PHE A 19 -21.36 11.97 0.18
C PHE A 19 -22.02 11.41 -1.09
N GLY A 20 -22.77 10.30 -0.98
CA GLY A 20 -23.47 9.68 -2.10
C GLY A 20 -22.55 8.89 -3.04
N ARG A 21 -21.35 8.51 -2.61
CA ARG A 21 -20.43 7.66 -3.39
C ARG A 21 -20.65 6.19 -3.04
N PRO A 22 -20.61 5.27 -4.03
CA PRO A 22 -20.58 3.84 -3.73
C PRO A 22 -19.25 3.47 -3.03
N PRO A 23 -19.17 2.31 -2.36
CA PRO A 23 -17.89 1.76 -1.93
C PRO A 23 -16.90 1.72 -3.10
N GLN A 24 -15.66 2.11 -2.83
CA GLN A 24 -14.57 2.11 -3.81
C GLN A 24 -13.50 1.11 -3.37
N HIS A 25 -12.85 0.46 -4.34
CA HIS A 25 -11.78 -0.49 -4.07
C HIS A 25 -10.44 0.02 -4.62
N SER A 26 -9.41 0.05 -3.78
CA SER A 26 -8.04 0.37 -4.18
C SER A 26 -7.30 -0.92 -4.50
N TYR A 27 -6.79 -1.04 -5.73
CA TYR A 27 -6.04 -2.20 -6.21
C TYR A 27 -4.55 -1.88 -6.22
N PHE A 28 -3.77 -2.47 -5.31
CA PHE A 28 -2.31 -2.40 -5.39
C PHE A 28 -1.84 -3.45 -6.40
N TYR A 29 -1.44 -3.00 -7.60
CA TYR A 29 -1.12 -3.91 -8.71
C TYR A 29 0.41 -4.08 -8.85
N PRO A 30 0.94 -5.31 -8.85
CA PRO A 30 2.38 -5.59 -8.89
C PRO A 30 3.03 -5.21 -10.22
N GLN A 31 4.14 -4.47 -10.17
CA GLN A 31 4.92 -4.12 -11.38
C GLN A 31 5.37 -5.37 -12.15
N GLU A 32 5.88 -6.37 -11.44
CA GLU A 32 6.46 -7.58 -12.04
C GLU A 32 5.43 -8.54 -12.64
N GLU A 33 4.14 -8.36 -12.33
CA GLU A 33 3.03 -9.10 -12.97
C GLU A 33 2.18 -8.19 -13.87
N TYR A 34 2.79 -7.15 -14.45
CA TYR A 34 2.14 -6.24 -15.39
C TYR A 34 1.34 -7.00 -16.47
N ASP A 35 0.05 -6.73 -16.54
CA ASP A 35 -0.85 -7.20 -17.59
C ASP A 35 -1.76 -6.04 -18.02
N GLY A 36 -1.53 -5.54 -19.24
CA GLY A 36 -2.27 -4.41 -19.78
C GLY A 36 -3.77 -4.66 -19.92
N VAL A 37 -4.20 -5.91 -20.19
CA VAL A 37 -5.62 -6.26 -20.32
C VAL A 37 -6.31 -6.17 -18.96
N ILE A 38 -5.63 -6.59 -17.89
CA ILE A 38 -6.16 -6.47 -16.53
C ILE A 38 -6.20 -5.00 -16.11
N LEU A 39 -5.13 -4.25 -16.35
CA LEU A 39 -5.05 -2.82 -15.99
C LEU A 39 -6.07 -1.97 -16.75
N ASP A 40 -6.33 -2.24 -18.03
CA ASP A 40 -7.40 -1.57 -18.79
C ASP A 40 -8.79 -1.84 -18.22
N ALA A 41 -9.02 -3.08 -17.75
CA ALA A 41 -10.27 -3.44 -17.09
C ALA A 41 -10.43 -2.78 -15.72
N LEU A 42 -9.34 -2.58 -14.95
CA LEU A 42 -9.35 -1.81 -13.71
C LEU A 42 -9.53 -0.30 -13.97
N ALA A 43 -8.89 0.24 -15.01
CA ALA A 43 -9.07 1.62 -15.45
C ALA A 43 -10.53 1.92 -15.81
N ASP A 44 -11.27 0.95 -16.36
CA ASP A 44 -12.71 1.07 -16.55
C ASP A 44 -13.49 1.21 -15.23
N GLN A 45 -13.17 0.40 -14.22
CA GLN A 45 -13.79 0.53 -12.90
C GLN A 45 -13.48 1.90 -12.28
N ARG A 46 -12.26 2.39 -12.45
CA ARG A 46 -11.84 3.72 -11.99
C ARG A 46 -12.63 4.83 -12.68
N ARG A 47 -12.79 4.79 -14.01
CA ARG A 47 -13.62 5.77 -14.75
C ARG A 47 -15.07 5.78 -14.29
N ARG A 48 -15.58 4.65 -13.82
CA ARG A 48 -16.93 4.49 -13.25
C ARG A 48 -17.04 4.93 -11.79
N GLY A 49 -15.94 5.38 -11.18
CA GLY A 49 -15.90 5.82 -9.78
C GLY A 49 -15.96 4.67 -8.77
N LEU A 50 -15.60 3.45 -9.18
CA LEU A 50 -15.71 2.24 -8.34
C LEU A 50 -14.38 1.85 -7.70
N GLY A 51 -13.27 2.50 -8.02
CA GLY A 51 -11.98 2.15 -7.45
C GLY A 51 -10.84 2.96 -8.03
N ASP A 52 -9.62 2.65 -7.61
CA ASP A 52 -8.39 3.19 -8.19
C ASP A 52 -7.27 2.13 -8.14
N VAL A 53 -6.22 2.33 -8.93
CA VAL A 53 -5.04 1.44 -8.95
C VAL A 53 -3.87 2.17 -8.32
N GLU A 54 -3.12 1.45 -7.48
CA GLU A 54 -1.96 1.93 -6.73
C GLU A 54 -0.78 0.96 -6.93
N VAL A 55 0.41 1.34 -6.43
CA VAL A 55 1.65 0.65 -6.74
C VAL A 55 1.95 -0.47 -5.74
N HIS A 56 2.11 -1.69 -6.24
CA HIS A 56 2.71 -2.80 -5.51
C HIS A 56 4.05 -3.15 -6.16
N LEU A 57 5.08 -3.39 -5.35
CA LEU A 57 6.39 -3.77 -5.88
C LEU A 57 7.08 -4.81 -5.01
N HIS A 58 7.56 -5.88 -5.63
CA HIS A 58 8.52 -6.78 -5.00
C HIS A 58 9.94 -6.44 -5.49
N HIS A 59 10.89 -6.34 -4.56
CA HIS A 59 12.31 -6.19 -4.87
C HIS A 59 13.19 -6.83 -3.79
N ASP A 60 14.43 -7.16 -4.13
CA ASP A 60 15.38 -7.85 -3.24
C ASP A 60 16.80 -7.44 -3.64
N ARG A 61 17.63 -7.09 -2.64
CA ARG A 61 19.01 -6.59 -2.82
C ARG A 61 19.10 -5.49 -3.88
N ASP A 62 18.17 -4.54 -3.82
CA ASP A 62 18.12 -3.43 -4.75
C ASP A 62 19.01 -2.25 -4.31
N THR A 63 19.07 -1.23 -5.15
CA THR A 63 19.75 0.05 -4.89
C THR A 63 18.73 1.18 -5.00
N ALA A 64 18.97 2.31 -4.33
CA ALA A 64 18.09 3.47 -4.38
C ALA A 64 17.83 3.96 -5.81
N GLU A 65 18.86 3.94 -6.67
CA GLU A 65 18.78 4.35 -8.07
C GLU A 65 17.86 3.44 -8.87
N ARG A 66 18.08 2.12 -8.81
CA ARG A 66 17.25 1.14 -9.50
C ARG A 66 15.80 1.10 -8.98
N LEU A 67 15.60 1.27 -7.68
CA LEU A 67 14.26 1.38 -7.10
C LEU A 67 13.55 2.63 -7.65
N ARG A 68 14.24 3.77 -7.69
CA ARG A 68 13.72 5.00 -8.28
C ARG A 68 13.29 4.78 -9.73
N ASP A 69 14.17 4.19 -10.55
CA ASP A 69 13.88 3.94 -11.96
C ASP A 69 12.64 3.05 -12.13
N LYS A 70 12.54 1.96 -11.37
CA LYS A 70 11.37 1.07 -11.37
C LYS A 70 10.07 1.80 -11.04
N LEU A 71 10.07 2.62 -9.99
CA LEU A 71 8.90 3.36 -9.53
C LEU A 71 8.47 4.41 -10.56
N LEU A 72 9.42 5.16 -11.11
CA LEU A 72 9.14 6.16 -12.15
C LEU A 72 8.61 5.48 -13.42
N ASP A 73 9.25 4.43 -13.91
CA ASP A 73 8.82 3.71 -15.11
C ASP A 73 7.41 3.14 -14.93
N TYR A 74 7.13 2.53 -13.77
CA TYR A 74 5.84 1.90 -13.54
C TYR A 74 4.70 2.90 -13.34
N THR A 75 4.91 3.93 -12.50
CA THR A 75 3.91 4.99 -12.31
C THR A 75 3.64 5.75 -13.61
N GLN A 76 4.69 5.96 -14.42
CA GLN A 76 4.56 6.60 -15.72
C GLN A 76 3.78 5.71 -16.71
N THR A 77 4.00 4.39 -16.68
CA THR A 77 3.24 3.41 -17.47
C THR A 77 1.76 3.40 -17.07
N LEU A 78 1.46 3.28 -15.77
CA LEU A 78 0.09 3.33 -15.25
C LEU A 78 -0.62 4.63 -15.68
N SER A 79 0.08 5.76 -15.61
CA SER A 79 -0.49 7.05 -15.98
C SER A 79 -0.72 7.23 -17.47
N ASP A 80 0.31 7.06 -18.30
CA ASP A 80 0.20 7.43 -19.71
C ASP A 80 -0.52 6.38 -20.55
N GLN A 81 -0.35 5.09 -20.22
CA GLN A 81 -0.93 4.02 -21.03
C GLN A 81 -2.37 3.70 -20.61
N HIS A 82 -2.68 3.77 -19.32
CA HIS A 82 -3.98 3.33 -18.79
C HIS A 82 -4.85 4.49 -18.26
N GLY A 83 -4.30 5.70 -18.14
CA GLY A 83 -5.01 6.83 -17.53
C GLY A 83 -5.30 6.63 -16.04
N LEU A 84 -4.49 5.80 -15.38
CA LEU A 84 -4.52 5.54 -13.93
C LEU A 84 -3.59 6.50 -13.20
N LEU A 85 -3.67 6.57 -11.87
CA LEU A 85 -2.91 7.52 -11.05
C LEU A 85 -3.19 9.00 -11.38
N ARG A 86 -3.17 9.84 -10.36
CA ARG A 86 -3.35 11.29 -10.56
C ARG A 86 -2.01 11.98 -10.68
N ARG A 87 -1.97 13.06 -11.45
CA ARG A 87 -0.84 13.99 -11.45
C ARG A 87 -1.10 15.12 -10.48
N ASP A 88 -0.05 15.54 -9.79
CA ASP A 88 -0.06 16.78 -9.02
C ASP A 88 -0.28 17.95 -9.98
N PRO A 89 -1.30 18.80 -9.77
CA PRO A 89 -1.61 19.90 -10.70
C PRO A 89 -0.55 21.01 -10.72
N SER A 90 0.27 21.12 -9.68
CA SER A 90 1.30 22.14 -9.55
C SER A 90 2.65 21.69 -10.10
N THR A 91 3.02 20.42 -9.91
CA THR A 91 4.34 19.89 -10.32
C THR A 91 4.29 18.97 -11.53
N GLY A 92 3.12 18.43 -11.88
CA GLY A 92 2.95 17.42 -12.92
C GLY A 92 3.40 16.00 -12.52
N GLN A 93 3.94 15.83 -11.30
CA GLN A 93 4.42 14.54 -10.78
C GLN A 93 3.25 13.55 -10.64
N VAL A 94 3.45 12.30 -11.06
CA VAL A 94 2.49 11.22 -10.81
C VAL A 94 2.50 10.88 -9.32
N LEU A 95 1.32 10.86 -8.71
CA LEU A 95 1.14 10.57 -7.28
C LEU A 95 0.54 9.18 -7.10
N TYR A 96 1.03 8.46 -6.10
CA TYR A 96 0.58 7.09 -5.83
C TYR A 96 0.65 6.74 -4.33
N ALA A 97 -0.02 5.65 -3.98
CA ALA A 97 0.16 4.90 -2.74
C ALA A 97 0.94 3.61 -3.00
N PHE A 98 1.64 3.12 -1.98
CA PHE A 98 2.57 2.02 -2.08
C PHE A 98 2.24 0.87 -1.12
N ILE A 99 2.40 -0.36 -1.61
CA ILE A 99 2.58 -1.56 -0.80
C ILE A 99 3.90 -2.21 -1.20
N HIS A 100 4.75 -2.44 -0.21
CA HIS A 100 5.95 -3.23 -0.37
C HIS A 100 5.58 -4.71 -0.41
N GLY A 101 5.75 -5.37 -1.56
CA GLY A 101 5.25 -6.73 -1.79
C GLY A 101 5.87 -7.82 -0.91
N ASN A 102 7.12 -7.62 -0.47
CA ASN A 102 7.76 -8.51 0.50
C ASN A 102 7.60 -8.09 1.98
N TRP A 103 6.74 -7.11 2.27
CA TRP A 103 6.54 -6.57 3.62
C TRP A 103 7.81 -6.03 4.30
N ALA A 104 8.85 -5.73 3.53
CA ALA A 104 10.19 -5.37 4.02
C ALA A 104 10.50 -3.88 3.80
N LEU A 105 9.48 -3.02 3.92
CA LEU A 105 9.57 -1.57 3.73
C LEU A 105 10.80 -0.99 4.42
N ASP A 106 11.50 -0.11 3.73
CA ASP A 106 12.70 0.59 4.18
C ASP A 106 13.79 -0.35 4.68
N ASN A 107 14.00 -1.45 3.96
CA ASN A 107 14.97 -2.49 4.32
C ASN A 107 14.81 -3.01 5.75
N SER A 108 13.56 -3.10 6.22
CA SER A 108 13.22 -3.43 7.62
C SER A 108 13.66 -4.81 8.08
N ARG A 109 13.99 -5.71 7.15
CA ARG A 109 14.41 -7.06 7.47
C ARG A 109 15.88 -7.08 7.92
N PRO A 110 16.23 -7.68 9.07
CA PRO A 110 17.60 -7.65 9.61
C PRO A 110 18.69 -8.24 8.73
N ASP A 111 18.34 -9.15 7.81
CA ASP A 111 19.29 -9.80 6.89
C ASP A 111 19.50 -9.01 5.58
N GLY A 112 18.85 -7.85 5.44
CA GLY A 112 18.90 -7.00 4.24
C GLY A 112 18.26 -7.64 2.99
N ARG A 113 17.52 -8.74 3.16
CA ARG A 113 16.79 -9.39 2.08
C ARG A 113 15.47 -8.69 1.83
N TRP A 114 14.95 -8.91 0.64
CA TRP A 114 13.62 -8.52 0.20
C TRP A 114 13.36 -7.01 0.15
N CYS A 115 14.42 -6.21 0.20
CA CYS A 115 14.44 -4.79 -0.15
C CYS A 115 15.87 -4.41 -0.58
N GLY A 116 16.77 -4.11 0.38
CA GLY A 116 18.16 -3.71 0.12
C GLY A 116 18.41 -2.19 0.08
N VAL A 117 17.39 -1.37 0.29
CA VAL A 117 17.46 0.10 0.17
C VAL A 117 17.23 0.78 1.52
N ASP A 118 18.30 1.22 2.18
CA ASP A 118 18.27 1.86 3.53
C ASP A 118 17.67 3.28 3.56
N ASN A 119 17.21 3.80 2.42
CA ASN A 119 16.55 5.09 2.31
C ASN A 119 15.29 5.01 1.43
N GLU A 120 14.62 3.87 1.40
CA GLU A 120 13.45 3.60 0.57
C GLU A 120 12.36 4.65 0.78
N LEU A 121 12.09 5.09 2.01
CA LEU A 121 11.03 6.09 2.24
C LEU A 121 11.32 7.41 1.52
N GLN A 122 12.59 7.84 1.46
CA GLN A 122 12.97 9.04 0.73
C GLN A 122 12.77 8.83 -0.78
N VAL A 123 13.18 7.67 -1.30
CA VAL A 123 12.98 7.32 -2.71
C VAL A 123 11.49 7.32 -3.07
N LEU A 124 10.65 6.74 -2.22
CA LEU A 124 9.19 6.74 -2.38
C LEU A 124 8.64 8.17 -2.44
N VAL A 125 8.99 9.03 -1.49
CA VAL A 125 8.50 10.43 -1.48
C VAL A 125 8.97 11.20 -2.72
N ASP A 126 10.26 11.07 -3.06
CA ASP A 126 10.89 11.74 -4.22
C ASP A 126 10.22 11.36 -5.53
N THR A 127 9.74 10.13 -5.64
CA THR A 127 9.12 9.59 -6.86
C THR A 127 7.61 9.82 -6.93
N GLY A 128 7.00 10.38 -5.88
CA GLY A 128 5.59 10.76 -5.88
C GLY A 128 4.70 9.96 -4.93
N CYS A 129 5.25 9.03 -4.16
CA CYS A 129 4.49 8.30 -3.14
C CYS A 129 3.98 9.27 -2.07
N ARG A 130 2.74 9.09 -1.64
CA ARG A 130 2.13 9.88 -0.57
C ARG A 130 1.64 9.04 0.60
N VAL A 131 1.38 7.76 0.37
CA VAL A 131 0.87 6.83 1.39
C VAL A 131 1.56 5.48 1.25
N ASP A 132 2.04 4.92 2.35
CA ASP A 132 2.36 3.50 2.46
C ASP A 132 1.25 2.77 3.23
N MET A 133 0.90 1.58 2.75
CA MET A 133 -0.08 0.68 3.36
C MET A 133 0.47 -0.74 3.56
N THR A 134 1.79 -0.88 3.73
CA THR A 134 2.46 -2.18 3.83
C THR A 134 2.13 -2.91 5.13
N MET A 135 1.93 -2.16 6.22
CA MET A 135 1.78 -2.73 7.57
C MET A 135 0.32 -3.06 7.90
N PRO A 136 0.05 -4.11 8.69
CA PRO A 136 1.01 -4.90 9.47
C PRO A 136 1.70 -6.03 8.67
N SER A 137 2.89 -6.42 9.12
CA SER A 137 3.65 -7.57 8.61
C SER A 137 3.88 -8.67 9.66
N ALA A 138 3.35 -8.50 10.86
CA ALA A 138 3.41 -9.52 11.90
C ALA A 138 2.91 -10.89 11.39
N PRO A 139 3.56 -12.00 11.77
CA PRO A 139 4.59 -12.12 12.81
C PRO A 139 6.04 -11.95 12.29
N SER A 140 6.23 -11.39 11.10
CA SER A 140 7.57 -11.17 10.52
C SER A 140 8.42 -10.21 11.36
N ASP A 141 9.74 -10.35 11.25
CA ASP A 141 10.74 -9.45 11.84
C ASP A 141 10.76 -8.05 11.20
N THR A 142 10.03 -7.86 10.10
CA THR A 142 9.85 -6.56 9.45
C THR A 142 8.82 -5.66 10.16
N GLN A 143 8.03 -6.21 11.09
CA GLN A 143 6.96 -5.47 11.76
C GLN A 143 7.49 -4.25 12.55
N THR A 144 6.76 -3.15 12.49
CA THR A 144 7.05 -1.93 13.28
C THR A 144 6.55 -1.97 14.71
N SER A 145 7.24 -1.23 15.57
CA SER A 145 6.84 -0.98 16.96
C SER A 145 5.58 -0.13 17.06
N ILE A 146 5.40 0.85 16.17
CA ILE A 146 4.13 1.54 15.97
C ILE A 146 3.16 0.55 15.31
N VAL A 147 1.99 0.35 15.93
CA VAL A 147 0.92 -0.54 15.45
C VAL A 147 -0.42 0.18 15.52
N ASN A 148 -1.41 -0.26 14.74
CA ASN A 148 -2.79 0.26 14.78
C ASN A 148 -2.89 1.78 14.67
N SER A 149 -2.02 2.40 13.87
CA SER A 149 -1.85 3.85 13.85
C SER A 149 -1.79 4.40 12.43
N ILE A 150 -2.17 5.68 12.32
CA ILE A 150 -1.91 6.52 11.15
C ILE A 150 -0.88 7.56 11.57
N TYR A 151 0.27 7.59 10.90
CA TYR A 151 1.39 8.44 11.29
C TYR A 151 2.24 8.87 10.11
N PHE A 152 2.98 9.96 10.27
CA PHE A 152 3.99 10.40 9.32
C PHE A 152 5.36 9.89 9.77
N ALA A 153 6.14 9.34 8.84
CA ALA A 153 7.56 9.02 9.05
C ALA A 153 8.41 9.65 7.95
N ARG A 154 9.67 9.88 8.25
CA ARG A 154 10.66 10.41 7.31
C ARG A 154 11.78 9.39 7.17
N GLY A 155 12.22 9.14 5.93
CA GLY A 155 13.42 8.35 5.68
C GLY A 155 14.67 9.05 6.21
N CYS A 156 15.51 8.33 6.93
CA CYS A 156 16.82 8.81 7.36
C CYS A 156 17.89 8.20 6.45
N PRO A 157 18.72 8.99 5.74
CA PRO A 157 19.74 8.44 4.86
C PRO A 157 20.67 7.43 5.58
N GLY A 158 20.76 6.22 5.02
CA GLY A 158 21.58 5.13 5.58
C GLY A 158 20.98 4.47 6.83
N GLN A 159 19.68 4.65 7.09
CA GLN A 159 18.99 3.99 8.20
C GLN A 159 17.80 3.18 7.68
N ALA A 160 17.97 1.87 7.67
CA ALA A 160 16.87 0.95 7.50
C ALA A 160 15.79 1.15 8.58
N LYS A 161 14.55 0.81 8.25
CA LYS A 161 13.38 0.78 9.12
C LYS A 161 13.06 2.12 9.76
N SER A 162 13.32 3.23 9.07
CA SER A 162 13.05 4.59 9.55
C SER A 162 11.58 4.80 9.96
N HIS A 163 10.66 4.04 9.35
CA HIS A 163 9.23 4.02 9.71
C HIS A 163 8.90 3.34 11.04
N ASP A 164 9.87 2.77 11.77
CA ASP A 164 9.64 2.28 13.15
C ASP A 164 9.31 3.43 14.11
N GLN A 165 9.71 4.65 13.76
CA GLN A 165 9.39 5.87 14.49
C GLN A 165 8.61 6.84 13.59
N GLY A 166 7.84 7.73 14.22
CA GLY A 166 7.15 8.77 13.49
C GLY A 166 6.22 9.60 14.35
N ARG A 167 5.57 10.57 13.70
CA ARG A 167 4.64 11.51 14.31
C ARG A 167 3.22 11.05 14.02
N LEU A 168 2.46 10.71 15.06
CA LEU A 168 1.03 10.38 14.93
C LEU A 168 0.27 11.52 14.24
N VAL A 169 -0.60 11.17 13.30
CA VAL A 169 -1.43 12.14 12.60
C VAL A 169 -2.50 12.71 13.55
N ARG A 170 -2.75 14.01 13.43
CA ARG A 170 -3.85 14.70 14.10
C ARG A 170 -4.71 15.43 13.07
N VAL A 171 -5.98 15.66 13.41
CA VAL A 171 -6.91 16.40 12.57
C VAL A 171 -6.33 17.78 12.24
N GLY A 172 -6.28 18.12 10.96
CA GLY A 172 -5.74 19.39 10.46
C GLY A 172 -4.23 19.40 10.26
N GLU A 173 -3.50 18.33 10.62
CA GLU A 173 -2.07 18.22 10.36
C GLU A 173 -1.81 17.52 9.01
N TRP A 174 -0.90 18.09 8.22
CA TRP A 174 -0.46 17.54 6.94
C TRP A 174 0.99 17.02 7.04
N ALA A 175 1.42 16.30 6.00
CA ALA A 175 2.80 15.88 5.86
C ALA A 175 3.72 17.10 5.82
N ARG A 176 4.86 17.02 6.52
CA ARG A 176 5.97 17.95 6.36
C ARG A 176 6.82 17.50 5.17
N GLU A 177 7.76 18.34 4.76
CA GLU A 177 8.73 18.00 3.74
C GLU A 177 9.42 16.66 4.07
N ASN A 178 9.52 15.78 3.06
CA ASN A 178 10.09 14.44 3.14
C ASN A 178 9.39 13.45 4.10
N GLU A 179 8.17 13.75 4.56
CA GLU A 179 7.37 12.79 5.30
C GLU A 179 6.47 11.97 4.35
N LEU A 180 6.38 10.66 4.62
CA LEU A 180 5.43 9.74 4.04
C LEU A 180 4.32 9.44 5.05
N LEU A 181 3.06 9.42 4.61
CA LEU A 181 1.96 8.94 5.44
C LEU A 181 1.97 7.42 5.49
N LEU A 182 1.94 6.84 6.68
CA LEU A 182 1.76 5.41 6.87
C LEU A 182 0.37 5.15 7.44
N VAL A 183 -0.38 4.28 6.78
CA VAL A 183 -1.71 3.84 7.21
C VAL A 183 -1.64 2.35 7.47
N GLN A 184 -1.71 1.96 8.74
CA GLN A 184 -1.61 0.55 9.11
C GLN A 184 -3.00 -0.11 9.15
N GLY A 185 -3.05 -1.35 8.67
CA GLY A 185 -4.14 -2.26 8.98
C GLY A 185 -4.20 -2.62 10.48
N PRO A 186 -5.28 -3.25 10.93
CA PRO A 186 -5.41 -3.70 12.30
C PRO A 186 -4.41 -4.82 12.59
N LEU A 187 -3.78 -4.79 13.76
CA LEU A 187 -2.95 -5.85 14.31
C LEU A 187 -3.44 -6.16 15.72
N THR A 188 -4.18 -7.26 15.85
CA THR A 188 -4.81 -7.65 17.11
C THR A 188 -4.70 -9.16 17.36
N LEU A 189 -5.26 -9.63 18.48
CA LEU A 189 -5.36 -11.04 18.81
C LEU A 189 -6.78 -11.54 18.53
N ASP A 190 -6.92 -12.56 17.69
CA ASP A 190 -8.17 -13.30 17.54
C ASP A 190 -8.23 -14.41 18.60
N TRP A 191 -9.01 -14.15 19.65
CA TRP A 191 -9.27 -15.10 20.75
C TRP A 191 -10.24 -16.22 20.41
N GLN A 192 -11.02 -16.06 19.33
CA GLN A 192 -11.96 -17.06 18.83
C GLN A 192 -11.23 -18.10 17.97
N ARG A 193 -10.17 -17.70 17.25
CA ARG A 193 -9.29 -18.60 16.52
C ARG A 193 -8.05 -18.89 17.33
N ARG A 194 -8.02 -20.05 17.98
CA ARG A 194 -6.85 -20.45 18.76
C ARG A 194 -5.99 -21.46 18.00
N LYS A 195 -4.69 -21.17 17.87
CA LYS A 195 -3.70 -22.15 17.44
C LYS A 195 -3.61 -23.25 18.50
N ALA A 196 -3.82 -24.49 18.06
CA ALA A 196 -3.92 -25.68 18.93
C ALA A 196 -4.93 -25.54 20.09
N GLY A 197 -5.97 -24.70 19.93
CA GLY A 197 -7.01 -24.51 20.95
C GLY A 197 -6.64 -23.62 22.15
N VAL A 198 -5.39 -23.16 22.24
CA VAL A 198 -4.89 -22.45 23.44
C VAL A 198 -4.43 -21.02 23.14
N LEU A 199 -3.61 -20.81 22.10
CA LEU A 199 -3.02 -19.50 21.82
C LEU A 199 -3.84 -18.72 20.80
N PRO A 200 -4.24 -17.46 21.06
CA PRO A 200 -4.95 -16.66 20.05
C PRO A 200 -4.10 -16.52 18.78
N ARG A 201 -4.76 -16.46 17.62
CA ARG A 201 -4.10 -16.12 16.36
C ARG A 201 -3.86 -14.61 16.27
N VAL A 202 -2.92 -14.23 15.42
CA VAL A 202 -2.74 -12.84 15.01
C VAL A 202 -3.82 -12.52 13.96
N GLU A 203 -4.51 -11.41 14.15
CA GLU A 203 -5.47 -10.84 13.19
C GLU A 203 -4.86 -9.58 12.58
N THR A 204 -4.78 -9.57 11.25
CA THR A 204 -4.12 -8.53 10.44
C THR A 204 -5.11 -7.75 9.55
N GLY A 205 -6.41 -8.05 9.63
CA GLY A 205 -7.45 -7.53 8.75
C GLY A 205 -7.55 -8.28 7.42
N GLU A 206 -6.87 -9.42 7.28
CA GLU A 206 -6.87 -10.22 6.06
C GLU A 206 -8.28 -10.78 5.79
N LEU A 207 -8.75 -10.64 4.54
CA LEU A 207 -9.96 -11.29 4.05
C LEU A 207 -9.59 -12.27 2.93
N SER A 208 -9.52 -13.55 3.27
CA SER A 208 -9.10 -14.60 2.34
C SER A 208 -9.89 -15.90 2.59
N ALA A 209 -9.64 -16.92 1.76
CA ALA A 209 -10.24 -18.24 2.00
C ALA A 209 -9.82 -18.83 3.35
N ASP A 210 -8.57 -18.57 3.76
CA ASP A 210 -8.04 -18.97 5.06
C ASP A 210 -8.50 -18.03 6.18
N ASN A 211 -8.84 -16.77 5.88
CA ASN A 211 -9.45 -15.82 6.81
C ASN A 211 -10.81 -15.25 6.34
N PRO A 212 -11.89 -16.05 6.36
CA PRO A 212 -13.19 -15.59 5.87
C PRO A 212 -13.82 -14.57 6.84
N PRO A 213 -14.64 -13.63 6.31
CA PRO A 213 -15.34 -12.64 7.12
C PRO A 213 -16.30 -13.33 8.10
N ARG A 214 -16.50 -12.71 9.27
CA ARG A 214 -17.41 -13.18 10.32
C ARG A 214 -18.36 -12.06 10.74
N GLN A 215 -19.57 -12.45 11.09
CA GLN A 215 -20.57 -11.57 11.71
C GLN A 215 -20.43 -11.57 13.22
#